data_AF-A0A229SLU0-F1
#
_entry.id   AF-A0A229SLU0-F1
#
_cell.length_a   1.000
_cell.length_b   1.000
_cell.length_c   1.000
_cell.angle_alpha   90.00
_cell.angle_beta   90.00
_cell.angle_gamma   90.00
#
_symmetry.space_group_name_H-M   'P 1'
#
loop_
_entity.id
_entity.type
_entity.pdbx_description
1 polymer ?
#
loop_
_entity_poly.entity_id
_entity_poly.type
_entity_poly.pdbx_seq_one_letter_code
_entity_poly.pdbx_strand_id
1 'polypeptide(L)'
;MAMRLQLSAGLEVLEEWSAAASQAERNIVYEALFAIGDGSAFLIYDVFGDPQQIHNFAILVKADLMIKVCIHRGESFEICDIGVLDDETPLPDAPARPAEVDVDSEDL
;
A
#
# COMPACT_ATOMS: atom_id res chain seq x y z
N MET A 1 19.91 1.52 21.83
CA MET A 1 19.21 2.74 21.37
C MET A 1 18.05 2.25 20.53
N ALA A 2 16.81 2.44 20.97
CA ALA A 2 15.65 2.12 20.15
C ALA A 2 15.45 3.30 19.19
N MET A 3 15.67 3.05 17.88
CA MET A 3 15.38 4.04 16.85
C MET A 3 13.86 4.12 16.72
N ARG A 4 13.28 5.24 17.15
CA ARG A 4 11.85 5.47 16.99
C ARG A 4 11.61 6.31 15.75
N LEU A 5 10.87 5.77 14.81
CA LEU A 5 10.46 6.50 13.63
C LEU A 5 9.36 7.51 14.01
N GLN A 6 9.53 8.76 13.61
CA GLN A 6 8.54 9.82 13.81
C GLN A 6 7.65 9.97 12.58
N LEU A 7 6.34 10.03 12.78
CA LEU A 7 5.39 10.33 11.71
C LEU A 7 5.59 11.80 11.28
N SER A 8 6.16 12.02 10.09
CA SER A 8 6.39 13.35 9.55
C SER A 8 5.24 13.87 8.68
N ALA A 9 4.50 12.96 8.02
CA ALA A 9 3.42 13.31 7.09
C ALA A 9 2.43 12.13 6.94
N GLY A 10 1.26 12.38 6.34
CA GLY A 10 0.25 11.33 6.08
C GLY A 10 -0.74 11.08 7.21
N LEU A 11 -0.76 11.91 8.25
CA LEU A 11 -1.78 11.83 9.31
C LEU A 11 -3.19 12.06 8.75
N GLU A 12 -3.34 12.94 7.76
CA GLU A 12 -4.61 13.23 7.09
C GLU A 12 -5.18 11.98 6.40
N VAL A 13 -4.33 11.16 5.78
CA VAL A 13 -4.71 9.88 5.15
C VAL A 13 -5.25 8.91 6.20
N LEU A 14 -4.60 8.84 7.37
CA LEU A 14 -5.06 8.03 8.49
C LEU A 14 -6.40 8.54 9.05
N GLU A 15 -6.57 9.85 9.19
CA GLU A 15 -7.82 10.43 9.68
C GLU A 15 -8.98 10.14 8.73
N GLU A 16 -8.79 10.37 7.44
CA GLU A 16 -9.79 10.11 6.39
C GLU A 16 -10.16 8.62 6.31
N TRP A 17 -9.17 7.73 6.25
CA TRP A 17 -9.43 6.28 6.26
C TRP A 17 -10.14 5.84 7.54
N SER A 18 -9.71 6.35 8.71
CA SER A 18 -10.28 5.97 10.01
C SER A 18 -11.72 6.43 10.21
N ALA A 19 -12.17 7.44 9.45
CA ALA A 19 -13.55 7.90 9.48
C ALA A 19 -14.53 6.90 8.84
N ALA A 20 -14.06 6.12 7.86
CA ALA A 20 -14.84 5.10 7.17
C ALA A 20 -14.60 3.67 7.74
N ALA A 21 -13.46 3.44 8.41
CA ALA A 21 -13.08 2.14 8.94
C ALA A 21 -13.83 1.74 10.22
N SER A 22 -14.03 0.44 10.42
CA SER A 22 -14.59 -0.11 11.65
C SER A 22 -13.62 0.03 12.82
N GLN A 23 -14.13 0.00 14.06
CA GLN A 23 -13.30 0.05 15.27
C GLN A 23 -12.26 -1.07 15.33
N ALA A 24 -12.61 -2.26 14.81
CA ALA A 24 -11.70 -3.41 14.77
C ALA A 24 -10.51 -3.15 13.84
N GLU A 25 -10.77 -2.62 12.63
CA GLU A 25 -9.73 -2.27 11.67
C GLU A 25 -8.84 -1.14 12.16
N ARG A 26 -9.44 -0.11 12.77
CA ARG A 26 -8.69 1.00 13.38
C ARG A 26 -7.72 0.53 14.44
N ASN A 27 -8.14 -0.39 15.32
CA ASN A 27 -7.26 -0.94 16.34
C ASN A 27 -6.04 -1.66 15.73
N ILE A 28 -6.25 -2.46 14.69
CA ILE A 28 -5.18 -3.18 13.98
C ILE A 28 -4.21 -2.19 13.34
N VAL A 29 -4.72 -1.17 12.64
CA VAL A 29 -3.88 -0.15 11.99
C VAL A 29 -3.10 0.67 13.00
N TYR A 30 -3.71 1.08 14.11
CA TYR A 30 -2.99 1.79 15.16
C TYR A 30 -1.89 0.92 15.77
N GLU A 31 -2.15 -0.36 16.04
CA GLU A 31 -1.14 -1.30 16.54
C GLU A 31 0.03 -1.45 15.55
N ALA A 32 -0.26 -1.57 14.26
CA ALA A 32 0.76 -1.61 13.22
C ALA A 32 1.56 -0.30 13.13
N LEU A 33 0.91 0.86 13.20
CA LEU A 33 1.59 2.16 13.22
C LEU A 33 2.49 2.33 14.45
N PHE A 34 2.07 1.83 15.62
CA PHE A 34 2.94 1.79 16.80
C PHE A 34 4.15 0.88 16.57
N ALA A 35 3.96 -0.30 15.97
CA ALA A 35 5.06 -1.19 15.63
C ALA A 35 6.02 -0.58 14.59
N ILE A 36 5.51 0.21 13.63
CA ILE A 36 6.34 0.96 12.67
C ILE A 36 7.15 2.02 13.40
N GLY A 37 6.50 2.81 14.25
CA GLY A 37 7.15 3.83 15.07
C GLY A 37 8.23 3.27 16.00
N ASP A 38 8.07 2.06 16.53
CA ASP A 38 9.07 1.40 17.37
C ASP A 38 10.11 0.58 16.56
N GLY A 39 9.92 0.45 15.25
CA GLY A 39 10.79 -0.33 14.35
C GLY A 39 10.57 -1.85 14.42
N SER A 40 9.57 -2.33 15.18
CA SER A 40 9.23 -3.74 15.34
C SER A 40 8.30 -4.27 14.25
N ALA A 41 7.71 -3.41 13.40
CA ALA A 41 6.80 -3.85 12.33
C ALA A 41 7.46 -4.82 11.34
N PHE A 42 8.75 -4.63 11.04
CA PHE A 42 9.53 -5.53 10.18
C PHE A 42 9.73 -6.93 10.75
N LEU A 43 9.44 -7.13 12.04
CA LEU A 43 9.57 -8.42 12.72
C LEU A 43 8.21 -9.11 12.92
N ILE A 44 7.12 -8.35 12.91
CA ILE A 44 5.78 -8.81 13.27
C ILE A 44 4.90 -8.98 12.03
N TYR A 45 5.08 -8.12 11.03
CA TYR A 45 4.24 -8.05 9.84
C TYR A 45 4.99 -8.40 8.57
N ASP A 46 4.25 -8.83 7.55
CA ASP A 46 4.80 -9.01 6.22
C ASP A 46 5.02 -7.64 5.56
N VAL A 47 6.28 -7.34 5.27
CA VAL A 47 6.70 -6.07 4.66
C VAL A 47 7.19 -6.31 3.24
N PHE A 48 6.58 -5.61 2.29
CA PHE A 48 6.91 -5.64 0.88
C PHE A 48 7.55 -4.31 0.48
N GLY A 49 8.81 -4.35 0.05
CA GLY A 49 9.48 -3.16 -0.51
C GLY A 49 9.08 -2.93 -1.96
N ASP A 50 8.98 -1.67 -2.36
CA ASP A 50 8.82 -1.31 -3.77
C ASP A 50 10.20 -1.34 -4.48
N PRO A 51 10.40 -2.17 -5.52
CA PRO A 51 11.66 -2.24 -6.25
C PRO A 51 11.97 -0.95 -7.04
N GLN A 52 10.97 -0.11 -7.33
CA GLN A 52 11.15 1.19 -7.98
C GLN A 52 11.41 2.31 -6.97
N GLN A 53 10.93 2.17 -5.74
CA GLN A 53 11.08 3.16 -4.68
C GLN A 53 11.58 2.50 -3.39
N ILE A 54 12.90 2.45 -3.22
CA ILE A 54 13.59 1.80 -2.09
C ILE A 54 13.20 2.32 -0.69
N HIS A 55 12.48 3.44 -0.62
CA HIS A 55 11.99 4.04 0.61
C HIS A 55 10.52 3.74 0.89
N ASN A 56 9.81 3.15 -0.08
CA ASN A 56 8.39 2.83 0.04
C ASN A 56 8.24 1.36 0.45
N PHE A 57 7.47 1.16 1.50
CA PHE A 57 7.18 -0.14 2.07
C PHE A 57 5.67 -0.30 2.21
N ALA A 58 5.17 -1.44 1.76
CA ALA A 58 3.80 -1.90 2.00
C ALA A 58 3.82 -2.92 3.12
N ILE A 59 3.03 -2.69 4.16
CA ILE A 59 2.95 -3.52 5.36
C ILE A 59 1.55 -4.14 5.38
N LEU A 60 1.48 -5.46 5.31
CA LEU A 60 0.23 -6.20 5.39
C LEU A 60 -0.12 -6.43 6.86
N VAL A 61 -1.20 -5.78 7.32
CA VAL A 61 -1.63 -5.82 8.73
C VAL A 61 -2.76 -6.83 8.96
N LYS A 62 -3.51 -7.14 7.90
CA LYS A 62 -4.54 -8.17 7.85
C LYS A 62 -4.63 -8.68 6.40
N ALA A 63 -5.22 -9.85 6.18
CA ALA A 63 -5.35 -10.47 4.85
C ALA A 63 -5.94 -9.54 3.78
N ASP A 64 -6.79 -8.61 4.20
CA ASP A 64 -7.48 -7.63 3.37
C ASP A 64 -7.03 -6.19 3.65
N LEU A 65 -6.02 -5.93 4.47
CA LEU A 65 -5.67 -4.57 4.89
C LEU A 65 -4.17 -4.31 4.84
N MET A 66 -3.79 -3.27 4.13
CA MET A 66 -2.40 -2.86 3.95
C MET A 66 -2.17 -1.39 4.29
N ILE A 67 -0.97 -1.08 4.75
CA ILE A 67 -0.49 0.27 5.01
C ILE A 67 0.73 0.50 4.14
N LYS A 68 0.72 1.56 3.31
CA LYS A 68 1.90 2.02 2.58
C LYS A 68 2.57 3.14 3.36
N VAL A 69 3.85 2.97 3.66
CA VAL A 69 4.67 3.97 4.32
C VAL A 69 5.91 4.29 3.50
N CYS A 70 6.32 5.55 3.52
CA CYS A 70 7.61 6.00 3.00
C CYS A 70 8.54 6.32 4.17
N ILE A 71 9.72 5.69 4.21
CA ILE A 71 10.71 5.92 5.27
C ILE A 71 11.80 6.84 4.75
N HIS A 72 11.93 8.01 5.36
CA HIS A 72 12.94 8.99 5.00
C HIS A 72 14.23 8.81 5.79
N ARG A 73 15.32 9.31 5.20
CA ARG A 73 16.63 9.37 5.85
C ARG A 73 16.61 10.41 6.97
N GLY A 74 16.31 9.98 8.19
CA GLY A 74 16.24 10.88 9.36
C GLY A 74 15.39 10.38 10.51
N GLU A 75 15.15 9.07 10.61
CA GLU A 75 14.23 8.48 11.59
C GLU A 75 12.79 9.00 11.47
N SER A 76 12.35 9.33 10.26
CA SER A 76 10.97 9.76 10.00
C SER A 76 10.29 8.92 8.94
N PHE A 77 8.97 8.82 9.02
CA PHE A 77 8.15 8.11 8.04
C PHE A 77 6.88 8.89 7.71
N GLU A 78 6.36 8.63 6.52
CA GLU A 78 5.12 9.18 6.00
C GLU A 78 4.14 8.05 5.71
N ILE A 79 2.86 8.24 6.06
CA ILE A 79 1.79 7.35 5.64
C ILE A 79 1.35 7.80 4.24
N CYS A 80 1.65 6.99 3.24
CA CYS A 80 1.29 7.31 1.86
C CYS A 80 -0.14 6.89 1.55
N ASP A 81 -0.58 5.75 2.10
CA ASP A 81 -1.87 5.16 1.76
C ASP A 81 -2.28 4.12 2.81
N ILE A 82 -3.58 4.01 3.10
CA ILE A 82 -4.14 2.92 3.90
C ILE A 82 -5.34 2.40 3.13
N GLY A 83 -5.24 1.14 2.72
CA GLY A 83 -6.20 0.57 1.78
C GLY A 83 -6.52 -0.87 2.14
N VAL A 84 -7.77 -1.23 1.87
CA VAL A 84 -8.15 -2.64 1.78
C VAL A 84 -7.52 -3.16 0.49
N LEU A 85 -6.95 -4.37 0.52
CA LEU A 85 -6.54 -5.06 -0.70
C LEU A 85 -7.83 -5.47 -1.42
N ASP A 86 -8.44 -4.54 -2.14
CA ASP A 86 -9.56 -4.88 -3.01
C ASP A 86 -9.03 -5.88 -4.04
N ASP A 87 -9.62 -7.07 -4.06
CA ASP A 87 -9.42 -8.12 -5.08
C ASP A 87 -9.75 -7.57 -6.50
N GLU A 88 -10.31 -6.36 -6.59
CA GLU A 88 -10.64 -5.61 -7.80
C GLU A 88 -9.64 -4.49 -8.15
N THR A 89 -8.32 -4.75 -8.10
CA THR A 89 -7.46 -4.09 -9.07
C THR A 89 -7.41 -4.99 -10.31
N PRO A 90 -8.15 -4.70 -11.39
CA PRO A 90 -7.89 -5.39 -12.64
C PRO A 90 -6.44 -5.07 -12.98
N LEU A 91 -5.59 -6.10 -12.98
CA LEU A 91 -4.31 -6.10 -13.68
C LEU A 91 -4.55 -5.35 -14.99
N PRO A 92 -3.74 -4.34 -15.35
CA PRO A 92 -3.91 -3.63 -16.61
C PRO A 92 -4.02 -4.69 -17.70
N ASP A 93 -5.20 -4.72 -18.30
CA ASP A 93 -5.63 -5.72 -19.26
C ASP A 93 -4.47 -6.01 -20.19
N ALA A 94 -4.11 -7.29 -20.29
CA ALA A 94 -3.06 -7.75 -21.18
C ALA A 94 -3.21 -7.03 -22.54
N PRO A 95 -2.12 -6.54 -23.16
CA PRO A 95 -2.24 -5.71 -24.34
C PRO A 95 -3.14 -6.42 -25.35
N ALA A 96 -4.27 -5.77 -25.65
CA ALA A 96 -5.25 -6.25 -26.60
C ALA A 96 -4.50 -6.77 -27.82
N ARG A 97 -4.58 -8.09 -28.06
CA ARG A 97 -4.12 -8.66 -29.32
C ARG A 97 -4.76 -7.79 -30.42
N PRO A 98 -3.98 -7.21 -31.34
CA PRO A 98 -4.59 -6.53 -32.47
C PRO A 98 -5.42 -7.59 -33.18
N ALA A 99 -6.71 -7.30 -33.37
CA ALA A 99 -7.61 -8.10 -34.17
C ALA A 99 -6.91 -8.37 -35.51
N GLU A 100 -6.66 -9.64 -35.81
CA GLU A 100 -6.35 -10.07 -37.17
C GLU A 100 -7.55 -9.63 -38.02
N VAL A 101 -7.33 -8.59 -38.82
CA VAL A 101 -8.30 -8.12 -39.80
C VAL A 101 -8.30 -9.13 -40.92
N ASP A 102 -9.16 -10.14 -40.78
CA ASP A 102 -9.61 -10.97 -41.87
C ASP A 102 -10.65 -10.15 -42.64
N VAL A 103 -10.21 -9.49 -43.71
CA VAL A 103 -11.12 -8.99 -44.75
C VAL A 103 -10.59 -9.51 -46.07
N ASP A 104 -11.01 -10.73 -46.38
CA ASP A 104 -11.03 -11.25 -47.73
C ASP A 104 -12.26 -10.69 -48.49
N SER A 105 -12.05 -10.46 -49.79
CA SER A 105 -13.04 -10.36 -50.88
C SER A 105 -13.73 -9.00 -51.24
N GLU A 106 -13.28 -8.50 -52.39
CA GLU A 106 -14.04 -8.21 -53.64
C GLU A 106 -14.68 -6.82 -53.95
N ASP A 107 -14.41 -6.43 -55.22
CA ASP A 107 -15.13 -5.53 -56.15
C ASP A 107 -14.77 -4.02 -56.22
N LEU A 108 -13.87 -3.67 -57.16
CA LEU A 108 -14.16 -2.82 -58.33
C LEU A 108 -12.99 -2.76 -59.34
#